data_AF-A0A8T5RYZ4-F1
#
_entry.id   AF-A0A8T5RYZ4-F1
#
_cell.length_a   1.000
_cell.length_b   1.000
_cell.length_c   1.000
_cell.angle_alpha   90.00
_cell.angle_beta   90.00
_cell.angle_gamma   90.00
#
_symmetry.space_group_name_H-M   'P 1'
#
loop_
_entity.id
_entity.type
_entity.pdbx_description
1 polymer ?
#
loop_
_entity_poly.entity_id
_entity_poly.type
_entity_poly.pdbx_seq_one_letter_code
_entity_poly.pdbx_strand_id
1 'polypeptide(L)'
;GESPRDALLPLMEIVNTTDQGIVKAIKNSMIIKWLMKFKSVLRPEDRDMEVTKFVENFLSIDKGKGVAASDPKYDLEQVEDKPYVPNAAQMDRTITRLYNFFGTNEKIVQSKYTEDEWNSYYESEVEPLGLQLSGEYTRKLFSRRERGFGNSIIFEASNLSYASMATKLNLVQFVDRGMMTPNEVRRVMNLGPIDGGDRVLLRKDTGIVTGGGENK
;
A
#
# COMPACT_ATOMS: atom_id res chain seq x y z
N GLY A 1 0.64 -0.49 -25.24
CA GLY A 1 1.81 0.16 -24.64
C GLY A 1 2.94 -0.84 -24.58
N GLU A 2 4.18 -0.36 -24.53
CA GLU A 2 5.34 -1.20 -24.21
C GLU A 2 5.25 -1.74 -22.77
N SER A 3 5.82 -2.92 -22.54
CA SER A 3 5.76 -3.56 -21.23
C SER A 3 6.63 -2.81 -20.22
N PRO A 4 6.15 -2.53 -19.00
CA PRO A 4 6.97 -1.92 -17.95
C PRO A 4 8.04 -2.86 -17.39
N ARG A 5 8.10 -4.11 -17.86
CA ARG A 5 9.01 -5.16 -17.39
C ARG A 5 10.47 -4.68 -17.34
N ASP A 6 10.96 -4.11 -18.44
CA ASP A 6 12.39 -3.78 -18.57
C ASP A 6 12.82 -2.66 -17.60
N ALA A 7 11.90 -1.74 -17.29
CA ALA A 7 12.14 -0.69 -16.29
C ALA A 7 12.07 -1.21 -14.85
N LEU A 8 11.26 -2.25 -14.59
CA LEU A 8 11.07 -2.83 -13.25
C LEU A 8 12.07 -3.92 -12.89
N LEU A 9 12.65 -4.60 -13.87
CA LEU A 9 13.58 -5.72 -13.65
C LEU A 9 14.72 -5.39 -12.66
N PRO A 10 15.45 -4.26 -12.79
CA PRO A 10 16.53 -3.93 -11.86
C PRO A 10 16.04 -3.74 -10.42
N LEU A 11 14.85 -3.15 -10.24
CA LEU A 11 14.26 -2.96 -8.91
C LEU A 11 13.85 -4.30 -8.29
N MET A 12 13.26 -5.19 -9.08
CA MET A 12 12.83 -6.51 -8.61
C MET A 12 14.03 -7.42 -8.27
N GLU A 13 15.13 -7.31 -9.00
CA GLU A 13 16.37 -8.00 -8.67
C GLU A 13 16.95 -7.54 -7.33
N ILE A 14 16.91 -6.24 -7.02
CA ILE A 14 17.37 -5.70 -5.73
C ILE A 14 16.52 -6.24 -4.58
N VAL A 15 15.19 -6.26 -4.73
CA VAL A 15 14.29 -6.80 -3.70
C VAL A 15 14.57 -8.29 -3.48
N ASN A 16 14.60 -9.08 -4.56
CA ASN A 16 14.84 -10.53 -4.48
C ASN A 16 16.22 -10.86 -3.85
N THR A 17 17.28 -10.15 -4.25
CA THR A 17 18.62 -10.36 -3.67
C THR A 17 18.69 -9.97 -2.19
N THR A 18 17.98 -8.91 -1.80
CA THR A 18 17.87 -8.50 -0.39
C THR A 18 17.14 -9.56 0.44
N ASP A 19 15.98 -10.03 -0.02
CA ASP A 19 15.20 -11.07 0.66
C ASP A 19 16.00 -12.39 0.78
N GLN A 20 16.68 -12.79 -0.29
CA GLN A 20 17.59 -13.93 -0.25
C GLN A 20 18.77 -13.71 0.72
N GLY A 21 19.30 -12.48 0.79
CA GLY A 21 20.32 -12.10 1.74
C GLY A 21 19.85 -12.27 3.19
N ILE A 22 18.62 -11.87 3.50
CA ILE A 22 17.98 -12.05 4.81
C ILE A 22 17.87 -13.54 5.13
N VAL A 23 17.29 -14.33 4.23
CA VAL A 23 17.13 -15.78 4.43
C VAL A 23 18.47 -16.48 4.64
N LYS A 24 19.49 -16.10 3.85
CA LYS A 24 20.86 -16.64 4.01
C LYS A 24 21.51 -16.19 5.30
N ALA A 25 21.34 -14.94 5.72
CA ALA A 25 21.86 -14.44 6.98
C ALA A 25 21.24 -15.19 8.18
N ILE A 26 19.92 -15.44 8.16
CA ILE A 26 19.24 -16.24 9.18
C ILE A 26 19.79 -17.68 9.18
N LYS A 27 19.97 -18.32 8.02
CA LYS A 27 20.56 -19.67 7.95
C LYS A 27 22.03 -19.69 8.43
N ASN A 28 22.82 -18.68 8.09
CA ASN A 28 24.24 -18.59 8.46
C ASN A 28 24.46 -18.20 9.92
N SER A 29 23.54 -17.47 10.55
CA SER A 29 23.54 -17.20 12.01
C SER A 29 23.53 -18.48 12.87
N MET A 30 23.21 -19.63 12.25
CA MET A 30 23.24 -20.95 12.87
C MET A 30 24.57 -21.71 12.64
N ILE A 31 25.50 -21.15 11.86
CA ILE A 31 26.73 -21.83 11.40
C ILE A 31 27.92 -21.34 12.25
N ILE A 32 28.33 -22.18 13.19
CA ILE A 32 29.52 -22.04 14.06
C ILE A 32 29.46 -20.84 15.02
N LYS A 33 29.01 -21.10 16.26
CA LYS A 33 28.98 -20.10 17.34
C LYS A 33 30.30 -20.01 18.13
N TRP A 34 31.13 -21.04 18.04
CA TRP A 34 32.33 -21.20 18.86
C TRP A 34 33.49 -21.76 18.02
N LEU A 35 34.65 -21.15 18.16
CA LEU A 35 35.92 -21.60 17.62
C LEU A 35 36.75 -22.19 18.75
N MET A 36 36.99 -23.50 18.71
CA MET A 36 37.85 -24.19 19.67
C MET A 36 39.29 -24.24 19.17
N LYS A 37 40.18 -23.53 19.84
CA LYS A 37 41.61 -23.45 19.52
C LYS A 37 42.41 -24.38 20.44
N PHE A 38 42.85 -25.52 19.91
CA PHE A 38 43.72 -26.44 20.65
C PHE A 38 45.15 -25.90 20.73
N LYS A 39 45.75 -25.94 21.93
CA LYS A 39 47.14 -25.48 22.15
C LYS A 39 48.20 -26.45 21.64
N SER A 40 47.83 -27.70 21.42
CA SER A 40 48.69 -28.75 20.87
C SER A 40 48.12 -29.34 19.58
N VAL A 41 49.00 -29.88 18.73
CA VAL A 41 48.60 -30.58 17.51
C VAL A 41 48.03 -31.95 17.88
N LEU A 42 46.70 -32.04 17.91
CA LEU A 42 45.97 -33.30 18.08
C LEU A 42 45.74 -33.99 16.73
N ARG A 43 45.57 -35.31 16.75
CA ARG A 43 45.10 -36.09 15.59
C ARG A 43 43.65 -35.72 15.26
N PRO A 44 43.19 -35.86 14.01
CA PRO A 44 41.83 -35.51 13.62
C PRO A 44 40.75 -36.18 14.48
N GLU A 45 40.92 -37.48 14.75
CA GLU A 45 39.98 -38.28 15.56
C GLU A 45 39.83 -37.74 17.00
N ASP A 46 40.94 -37.35 17.62
CA ASP A 46 40.95 -36.80 18.98
C ASP A 46 40.31 -35.41 19.04
N ARG A 47 40.46 -34.60 17.98
CA ARG A 47 39.83 -33.27 17.90
C ARG A 47 38.32 -33.39 17.84
N ASP A 48 37.80 -34.26 16.97
CA ASP A 48 36.37 -34.43 16.78
C ASP A 48 35.71 -35.00 18.05
N MET A 49 36.39 -35.91 18.75
CA MET A 49 35.93 -36.42 20.03
C MET A 49 35.82 -35.32 21.09
N GLU A 50 36.83 -34.46 21.25
CA GLU A 50 36.80 -33.37 22.24
C GLU A 50 35.76 -32.29 21.89
N VAL A 51 35.59 -31.96 20.60
CA VAL A 51 34.52 -31.05 20.13
C VAL A 51 33.14 -31.64 20.44
N THR A 52 32.92 -32.93 20.19
CA THR A 52 31.64 -33.60 20.45
C THR A 52 31.33 -33.63 21.95
N LYS A 53 32.31 -33.95 22.80
CA LYS A 53 32.16 -33.89 24.27
C LYS A 53 31.78 -32.49 24.75
N PHE A 54 32.40 -31.46 24.17
CA PHE A 54 32.09 -30.08 24.54
C PHE A 54 30.65 -29.70 24.16
N VAL A 55 30.23 -30.01 22.93
CA VAL A 55 28.85 -29.77 22.46
C VAL A 55 27.85 -30.49 23.37
N GLU A 56 28.10 -31.76 23.67
CA GLU A 56 27.20 -32.55 24.50
C GLU A 56 27.09 -32.02 25.94
N ASN A 57 28.21 -31.62 26.55
CA ASN A 57 28.22 -31.22 27.96
C ASN A 57 27.78 -29.76 28.18
N PHE A 58 28.04 -28.88 27.22
CA PHE A 58 27.85 -27.44 27.40
C PHE A 58 26.79 -26.80 26.50
N LEU A 59 26.47 -27.38 25.33
CA LEU A 59 25.48 -26.84 24.40
C LEU A 59 24.15 -27.63 24.40
N SER A 60 24.12 -28.83 24.99
CA SER A 60 22.87 -29.58 25.17
C SER A 60 22.06 -29.01 26.34
N ILE A 61 20.86 -28.52 26.03
CA ILE A 61 19.93 -27.93 27.01
C ILE A 61 19.59 -28.93 28.14
N ASP A 62 19.57 -30.23 27.85
CA ASP A 62 19.16 -31.28 28.80
C ASP A 62 20.24 -31.66 29.82
N LYS A 63 21.52 -31.33 29.59
CA LYS A 63 22.65 -31.75 30.44
C LYS A 63 23.30 -30.60 31.23
N GLY A 64 22.73 -29.41 31.20
CA GLY A 64 23.29 -28.21 31.83
C GLY A 64 23.43 -28.34 33.35
N LYS A 65 24.65 -28.60 33.84
CA LYS A 65 24.94 -28.74 35.29
C LYS A 65 25.15 -27.41 36.04
N GLY A 66 24.95 -26.26 35.39
CA GLY A 66 25.11 -24.93 36.01
C GLY A 66 26.56 -24.59 36.43
N VAL A 67 27.52 -25.48 36.23
CA VAL A 67 28.94 -25.32 36.56
C VAL A 67 29.77 -25.73 35.35
N ALA A 68 30.69 -24.87 34.93
CA ALA A 68 31.61 -25.13 33.84
C ALA A 68 33.04 -25.32 34.33
N ALA A 69 33.68 -26.44 33.93
CA ALA A 69 35.09 -26.69 34.20
C ALA A 69 35.95 -26.05 33.11
N SER A 70 36.98 -25.30 33.50
CA SER A 70 37.97 -24.75 32.56
C SER A 70 39.04 -25.80 32.26
N ASP A 71 39.14 -26.25 31.01
CA ASP A 71 40.24 -27.10 30.56
C ASP A 71 41.35 -26.23 29.94
N PRO A 72 42.60 -26.26 30.44
CA PRO A 72 43.69 -25.46 29.89
C PRO A 72 44.13 -25.90 28.47
N LYS A 73 43.72 -27.08 27.98
CA LYS A 73 44.15 -27.64 26.69
C LYS A 73 43.66 -26.89 25.46
N TYR A 74 42.55 -26.16 25.58
CA TYR A 74 41.96 -25.40 24.48
C TYR A 74 41.43 -24.06 24.96
N ASP A 75 41.45 -23.07 24.07
CA ASP A 75 40.79 -21.78 24.28
C ASP A 75 39.55 -21.70 23.39
N LEU A 76 38.47 -21.12 23.91
CA LEU A 76 37.22 -20.92 23.18
C LEU A 76 37.07 -19.46 22.80
N GLU A 77 36.86 -19.21 21.53
CA GLU A 77 36.50 -17.89 21.02
C GLU A 77 35.06 -17.94 20.53
N GLN A 78 34.19 -17.09 21.08
CA GLN A 78 32.84 -16.94 20.54
C GLN A 78 32.94 -16.20 19.22
N VAL A 79 32.37 -16.79 18.16
CA VAL A 79 32.19 -16.07 16.91
C VAL A 79 31.06 -15.07 17.16
N GLU A 80 31.40 -13.78 17.15
CA GLU A 80 30.39 -12.73 17.21
C GLU A 80 29.52 -12.82 15.95
N ASP A 81 28.32 -13.34 16.14
CA ASP A 81 27.29 -13.31 15.12
C ASP A 81 26.75 -11.88 15.06
N LYS A 82 27.14 -11.14 14.02
CA LYS A 82 26.53 -9.86 13.70
C LYS A 82 25.35 -10.18 12.81
N PRO A 83 24.11 -10.30 13.34
CA PRO A 83 22.96 -10.52 12.48
C PRO A 83 22.95 -9.40 11.46
N TYR A 84 22.95 -9.76 10.19
CA TYR A 84 22.71 -8.80 9.13
C TYR A 84 21.30 -8.26 9.35
N VAL A 85 21.21 -7.05 9.91
CA VAL A 85 19.93 -6.33 10.04
C VAL A 85 19.74 -5.58 8.73
N PRO A 86 18.70 -5.92 7.94
CA PRO A 86 18.40 -5.18 6.73
C PRO A 86 18.20 -3.71 7.08
N ASN A 87 18.81 -2.83 6.29
CA ASN A 87 18.63 -1.40 6.48
C ASN A 87 17.20 -1.04 6.10
N ALA A 88 16.34 -0.84 7.10
CA ALA A 88 14.93 -0.47 6.90
C ALA A 88 14.76 0.70 5.93
N ALA A 89 15.62 1.73 6.03
CA ALA A 89 15.57 2.89 5.14
C ALA A 89 15.83 2.54 3.66
N GLN A 90 16.61 1.49 3.36
CA GLN A 90 16.80 1.04 1.98
C GLN A 90 15.59 0.27 1.45
N MET A 91 14.94 -0.54 2.30
CA MET A 91 13.71 -1.24 1.94
C MET A 91 12.58 -0.24 1.68
N ASP A 92 12.40 0.74 2.57
CA ASP A 92 11.37 1.78 2.44
C ASP A 92 11.54 2.62 1.17
N ARG A 93 12.78 3.00 0.83
CA ARG A 93 13.08 3.72 -0.42
C ARG A 93 12.80 2.88 -1.66
N THR A 94 13.01 1.57 -1.60
CA THR A 94 12.73 0.66 -2.71
C THR A 94 11.23 0.52 -2.93
N ILE A 95 10.46 0.39 -1.84
CA ILE A 95 8.99 0.39 -1.88
C ILE A 95 8.47 1.72 -2.42
N THR A 96 9.03 2.85 -1.97
CA THR A 96 8.65 4.18 -2.46
C THR A 96 8.90 4.34 -3.96
N ARG A 97 10.04 3.86 -4.47
CA ARG A 97 10.32 3.85 -5.91
C ARG A 97 9.30 3.03 -6.71
N LEU A 98 8.88 1.90 -6.17
CA LEU A 98 7.85 1.06 -6.78
C LEU A 98 6.51 1.80 -6.85
N TYR A 99 6.10 2.45 -5.77
CA TYR A 99 4.89 3.27 -5.74
C TYR A 99 4.94 4.41 -6.76
N ASN A 100 6.04 5.16 -6.80
CA ASN A 100 6.22 6.25 -7.76
C ASN A 100 6.18 5.77 -9.22
N PHE A 101 6.69 4.57 -9.52
CA PHE A 101 6.64 4.02 -10.87
C PHE A 101 5.20 3.79 -11.35
N PHE A 102 4.31 3.36 -10.45
CA PHE A 102 2.90 3.13 -10.76
C PHE A 102 2.00 4.36 -10.50
N GLY A 103 2.58 5.53 -10.19
CA GLY A 103 1.79 6.73 -9.84
C GLY A 103 0.98 6.59 -8.55
N THR A 104 1.27 5.60 -7.71
CA THR A 104 0.50 5.29 -6.50
C THR A 104 1.26 5.64 -5.22
N ASN A 105 0.67 5.37 -4.06
CA ASN A 105 1.30 5.57 -2.77
C ASN A 105 0.84 4.52 -1.74
N GLU A 106 1.55 4.48 -0.62
CA GLU A 106 1.27 3.54 0.47
C GLU A 106 -0.16 3.67 1.01
N LYS A 107 -0.67 4.91 1.14
CA LYS A 107 -2.00 5.16 1.68
C LYS A 107 -3.09 4.59 0.79
N ILE A 108 -2.94 4.68 -0.53
CA ILE A 108 -3.86 4.09 -1.52
C ILE A 108 -3.81 2.56 -1.42
N VAL A 109 -2.61 1.97 -1.47
CA VAL A 109 -2.45 0.50 -1.43
C VAL A 109 -2.95 -0.11 -0.12
N GLN A 110 -2.71 0.56 1.01
CA GLN A 110 -3.15 0.10 2.33
C GLN A 110 -4.57 0.58 2.70
N SER A 111 -5.25 1.30 1.80
CA SER A 111 -6.58 1.88 2.06
C SER A 111 -6.66 2.77 3.31
N LYS A 112 -5.58 3.51 3.60
CA LYS A 112 -5.45 4.47 4.72
C LYS A 112 -5.61 5.93 4.27
N TYR A 113 -6.13 6.15 3.07
CA TYR A 113 -6.29 7.49 2.49
C TYR A 113 -7.45 8.25 3.12
N THR A 114 -7.32 9.57 3.16
CA THR A 114 -8.44 10.49 3.42
C THR A 114 -9.22 10.77 2.12
N GLU A 115 -10.38 11.41 2.25
CA GLU A 115 -11.22 11.81 1.10
C GLU A 115 -10.44 12.69 0.11
N ASP A 116 -9.73 13.70 0.59
CA ASP A 116 -8.96 14.62 -0.26
C ASP A 116 -7.80 13.92 -0.99
N GLU A 117 -7.15 12.98 -0.30
CA GLU A 117 -6.06 12.17 -0.90
C GLU A 117 -6.59 11.21 -1.96
N TRP A 118 -7.76 10.62 -1.74
CA TRP A 118 -8.42 9.79 -2.75
C TRP A 118 -8.85 10.63 -3.96
N ASN A 119 -9.46 11.79 -3.73
CA ASN A 119 -9.88 12.69 -4.81
C ASN A 119 -8.68 13.10 -5.68
N SER A 120 -7.59 13.52 -5.03
CA SER A 120 -6.35 13.91 -5.73
C SER A 120 -5.77 12.75 -6.56
N TYR A 121 -5.76 11.54 -6.00
CA TYR A 121 -5.30 10.34 -6.71
C TYR A 121 -6.22 9.96 -7.87
N TYR A 122 -7.53 10.03 -7.67
CA TYR A 122 -8.52 9.72 -8.70
C TYR A 122 -8.40 10.67 -9.89
N GLU A 123 -8.35 11.98 -9.66
CA GLU A 123 -8.21 13.00 -10.72
C GLU A 123 -6.89 12.86 -11.48
N SER A 124 -5.80 12.50 -10.78
CA SER A 124 -4.47 12.43 -11.40
C SER A 124 -4.23 11.14 -12.18
N GLU A 125 -4.66 9.99 -11.65
CA GLU A 125 -4.28 8.67 -12.18
C GLU A 125 -5.46 7.91 -12.81
N VAL A 126 -6.65 7.99 -12.21
CA VAL A 126 -7.79 7.14 -12.60
C VAL A 126 -8.65 7.80 -13.67
N GLU A 127 -8.97 9.08 -13.52
CA GLU A 127 -9.80 9.84 -14.45
C GLU A 127 -9.22 9.89 -15.88
N PRO A 128 -7.91 10.13 -16.10
CA PRO A 128 -7.35 10.13 -17.44
C PRO A 128 -7.50 8.77 -18.14
N LEU A 129 -7.38 7.66 -17.38
CA LEU A 129 -7.63 6.31 -17.91
C LEU A 129 -9.10 6.12 -18.28
N GLY A 130 -10.03 6.58 -17.42
CA GLY A 130 -11.46 6.57 -17.69
C GLY A 130 -11.83 7.33 -18.97
N LEU A 131 -11.26 8.52 -19.18
CA LEU A 131 -11.46 9.33 -20.39
C LEU A 131 -10.91 8.63 -21.64
N GLN A 132 -9.72 8.04 -21.56
CA GLN A 132 -9.14 7.28 -22.68
C GLN A 132 -10.00 6.06 -23.04
N LEU A 133 -10.46 5.31 -22.03
CA LEU A 133 -11.35 4.17 -22.22
C LEU A 133 -12.70 4.61 -22.80
N SER A 134 -13.28 5.69 -22.30
CA SER A 134 -14.50 6.31 -22.84
C SER A 134 -14.36 6.62 -24.33
N GLY A 135 -13.26 7.26 -24.74
CA GLY A 135 -12.97 7.57 -26.14
C GLY A 135 -12.82 6.33 -27.00
N GLU A 136 -12.03 5.34 -26.55
CA GLU A 136 -11.77 4.11 -27.30
C GLU A 136 -13.01 3.21 -27.41
N TYR A 137 -13.78 3.06 -26.33
CA TYR A 137 -15.03 2.28 -26.34
C TYR A 137 -16.06 2.94 -27.22
N THR A 138 -16.25 4.26 -27.09
CA THR A 138 -17.12 5.03 -27.98
C THR A 138 -16.71 4.82 -29.44
N ARG A 139 -15.42 4.89 -29.76
CA ARG A 139 -14.90 4.71 -31.12
C ARG A 139 -15.11 3.30 -31.67
N LYS A 140 -14.93 2.26 -30.85
CA LYS A 140 -14.94 0.85 -31.28
C LYS A 140 -16.33 0.22 -31.27
N LEU A 141 -17.19 0.60 -30.33
CA LEU A 141 -18.52 0.02 -30.18
C LEU A 141 -19.57 0.74 -31.04
N PHE A 142 -19.45 2.06 -31.20
CA PHE A 142 -20.38 2.82 -32.05
C PHE A 142 -19.85 3.02 -33.47
N SER A 143 -20.76 2.86 -34.43
CA SER A 143 -20.52 3.22 -35.82
C SER A 143 -20.27 4.71 -35.98
N ARG A 144 -19.68 5.10 -37.13
CA ARG A 144 -19.48 6.53 -37.46
C ARG A 144 -20.80 7.31 -37.46
N ARG A 145 -21.90 6.67 -37.88
CA ARG A 145 -23.22 7.29 -37.92
C ARG A 145 -23.77 7.53 -36.52
N GLU A 146 -23.71 6.54 -35.63
CA GLU A 146 -24.18 6.67 -34.23
C GLU A 146 -23.41 7.73 -33.46
N ARG A 147 -22.09 7.81 -33.64
CA ARG A 147 -21.29 8.91 -33.05
C ARG A 147 -21.65 10.27 -33.62
N GLY A 148 -22.02 10.35 -34.90
CA GLY A 148 -22.53 11.58 -35.53
C GLY A 148 -23.86 12.08 -34.94
N PHE A 149 -24.63 11.19 -34.30
CA PHE A 149 -25.83 11.54 -33.54
C PHE A 149 -25.56 11.87 -32.06
N GLY A 150 -24.28 11.92 -31.65
CA GLY A 150 -23.89 12.27 -30.28
C GLY A 150 -23.83 11.10 -29.30
N ASN A 151 -23.91 9.84 -29.77
CA ASN A 151 -23.79 8.69 -28.87
C ASN A 151 -22.34 8.53 -28.38
N SER A 152 -22.17 8.51 -27.06
CA SER A 152 -20.89 8.29 -26.38
C SER A 152 -21.05 7.38 -25.17
N ILE A 153 -20.03 6.57 -24.91
CA ILE A 153 -19.89 5.77 -23.70
C ILE A 153 -19.04 6.56 -22.73
N ILE A 154 -19.59 6.93 -21.59
CA ILE A 154 -18.89 7.68 -20.54
C ILE A 154 -18.58 6.72 -19.39
N PHE A 155 -17.32 6.70 -18.98
CA PHE A 155 -16.91 6.01 -17.75
C PHE A 155 -16.88 7.06 -16.65
N GLU A 156 -17.93 7.06 -15.84
CA GLU A 156 -18.01 7.91 -14.65
C GLU A 156 -17.82 7.02 -13.42
N ALA A 157 -16.85 7.36 -12.57
CA ALA A 157 -16.92 6.96 -11.18
C ALA A 157 -17.57 8.12 -10.44
N SER A 158 -18.74 7.90 -9.85
CA SER A 158 -19.36 8.92 -9.02
C SER A 158 -18.47 9.14 -7.79
N ASN A 159 -17.62 10.16 -7.85
CA ASN A 159 -16.67 10.52 -6.79
C ASN A 159 -17.39 10.76 -5.44
N LEU A 160 -18.64 11.21 -5.56
CA LEU A 160 -19.60 11.38 -4.48
C LEU A 160 -19.97 10.12 -3.72
N SER A 161 -19.79 8.91 -4.27
CA SER A 161 -20.01 7.68 -3.50
C SER A 161 -19.05 7.57 -2.32
N TYR A 162 -17.81 8.04 -2.50
CA TYR A 162 -16.71 7.97 -1.53
C TYR A 162 -16.56 9.22 -0.67
N ALA A 163 -17.27 10.30 -1.01
CA ALA A 163 -17.30 11.51 -0.21
C ALA A 163 -17.79 11.22 1.22
N SER A 164 -17.19 11.86 2.22
CA SER A 164 -17.60 11.71 3.62
C SER A 164 -19.04 12.18 3.81
N MET A 165 -19.71 11.67 4.84
CA MET A 165 -21.08 12.09 5.14
C MET A 165 -21.17 13.60 5.42
N ALA A 166 -20.10 14.21 5.95
CA ALA A 166 -20.02 15.65 6.14
C ALA A 166 -20.05 16.42 4.80
N THR A 167 -19.23 16.00 3.83
CA THR A 167 -19.25 16.57 2.47
C THR A 167 -20.61 16.35 1.79
N LYS A 168 -21.20 15.16 1.96
CA LYS A 168 -22.53 14.84 1.41
C LYS A 168 -23.64 15.70 2.01
N LEU A 169 -23.58 15.99 3.31
CA LEU A 169 -24.56 16.87 3.97
C LEU A 169 -24.47 18.32 3.47
N ASN A 170 -23.28 18.80 3.10
CA ASN A 170 -23.14 20.14 2.51
C ASN A 170 -23.86 20.27 1.16
N LEU A 171 -24.05 19.17 0.42
CA LEU A 171 -24.81 19.18 -0.84
C LEU A 171 -26.30 19.39 -0.65
N VAL A 172 -26.85 19.10 0.53
CA VAL A 172 -28.26 19.39 0.85
C VAL A 172 -28.55 20.88 0.68
N GLN A 173 -27.55 21.75 0.93
CA GLN A 173 -27.69 23.20 0.74
C GLN A 173 -27.90 23.58 -0.74
N PHE A 174 -27.48 22.75 -1.69
CA PHE A 174 -27.72 22.98 -3.11
C PHE A 174 -29.17 22.67 -3.52
N VAL A 175 -29.86 21.80 -2.79
CA VAL A 175 -31.32 21.62 -2.94
C VAL A 175 -32.05 22.85 -2.47
N ASP A 176 -31.66 23.42 -1.31
CA ASP A 176 -32.29 24.62 -0.77
C ASP A 176 -32.15 25.84 -1.69
N ARG A 177 -31.04 25.90 -2.44
CA ARG A 177 -30.73 26.97 -3.42
C ARG A 177 -31.32 26.71 -4.81
N GLY A 178 -32.02 25.60 -5.00
CA GLY A 178 -32.60 25.23 -6.29
C GLY A 178 -31.57 24.86 -7.37
N MET A 179 -30.34 24.50 -6.98
CA MET A 179 -29.29 24.05 -7.92
C MET A 179 -29.38 22.55 -8.22
N MET A 180 -29.89 21.76 -7.27
CA MET A 180 -30.09 20.32 -7.42
C MET A 180 -31.50 19.91 -6.98
N THR A 181 -32.01 18.81 -7.53
CA THR A 181 -33.28 18.22 -7.09
C THR A 181 -33.07 17.30 -5.88
N PRO A 182 -34.11 17.09 -5.04
CA PRO A 182 -34.07 16.11 -3.96
C PRO A 182 -33.59 14.72 -4.40
N ASN A 183 -34.01 14.23 -5.57
CA ASN A 183 -33.61 12.93 -6.08
C ASN A 183 -32.14 12.87 -6.50
N GLU A 184 -31.56 13.96 -7.00
CA GLU A 184 -30.12 14.04 -7.30
C GLU A 184 -29.25 13.94 -6.03
N VAL A 185 -29.68 14.60 -4.94
CA VAL A 185 -28.98 14.47 -3.64
C VAL A 185 -29.20 13.09 -3.03
N ARG A 186 -30.39 12.50 -3.15
CA ARG A 186 -30.65 11.12 -2.70
C ARG A 186 -29.77 10.12 -3.44
N ARG A 187 -29.57 10.29 -4.76
CA ARG A 187 -28.64 9.48 -5.55
C ARG A 187 -27.22 9.55 -5.02
N VAL A 188 -26.72 10.73 -4.69
CA VAL A 188 -25.41 10.94 -4.04
C VAL A 188 -25.33 10.24 -2.67
N MET A 189 -26.42 10.26 -1.91
CA MET A 189 -26.50 9.59 -0.60
C MET A 189 -26.75 8.08 -0.70
N ASN A 190 -26.73 7.49 -1.90
CA ASN A 190 -27.08 6.09 -2.15
C ASN A 190 -28.50 5.72 -1.67
N LEU A 191 -29.42 6.67 -1.69
CA LEU A 191 -30.82 6.49 -1.35
C LEU A 191 -31.68 6.38 -2.62
N GLY A 192 -32.72 5.56 -2.58
CA GLY A 192 -33.68 5.44 -3.67
C GLY A 192 -34.46 6.74 -3.92
N PRO A 193 -34.92 6.98 -5.16
CA PRO A 193 -35.71 8.16 -5.50
C PRO A 193 -37.07 8.17 -4.79
N ILE A 194 -37.65 9.34 -4.63
CA ILE A 194 -38.99 9.56 -4.08
C ILE A 194 -39.89 10.25 -5.09
N ASP A 195 -41.20 9.98 -4.97
CA ASP A 195 -42.19 10.64 -5.82
C ASP A 195 -42.21 12.16 -5.57
N GLY A 196 -42.24 12.94 -6.66
CA GLY A 196 -42.11 14.39 -6.63
C GLY A 196 -40.70 14.94 -6.35
N GLY A 197 -39.68 14.07 -6.21
CA GLY A 197 -38.30 14.44 -5.88
C GLY A 197 -37.47 15.03 -7.02
N ASP A 198 -37.97 15.07 -8.26
CA ASP A 198 -37.29 15.69 -9.42
C ASP A 198 -37.66 17.17 -9.61
N ARG A 199 -38.40 17.74 -8.66
CA ARG A 199 -38.78 19.17 -8.67
C ARG A 199 -37.74 19.98 -7.90
N VAL A 200 -37.29 21.07 -8.52
CA VAL A 200 -36.42 22.04 -7.86
C VAL A 200 -37.18 22.68 -6.70
N LEU A 201 -36.65 22.53 -5.49
CA LEU A 201 -37.17 23.20 -4.31
C LEU A 201 -36.41 24.51 -4.11
N LEU A 202 -37.13 25.56 -3.74
CA LEU A 202 -36.53 26.83 -3.35
C LEU A 202 -36.92 27.09 -1.91
N ARG A 203 -35.93 27.38 -1.07
CA ARG A 203 -36.20 27.86 0.27
C ARG A 203 -36.94 29.20 0.15
N LYS A 204 -38.08 29.31 0.84
CA LYS A 204 -38.94 30.51 0.80
C LYS A 204 -38.21 31.79 1.28
N ASP A 205 -37.17 31.63 2.09
CA ASP A 205 -36.40 32.73 2.70
C ASP A 205 -35.32 33.32 1.76
N THR A 206 -35.02 32.68 0.64
CA THR A 206 -33.97 33.10 -0.32
C THR A 206 -34.51 33.78 -1.58
N GLY A 207 -35.78 34.20 -1.56
CA GLY A 207 -36.36 35.01 -2.63
C GLY A 207 -35.59 36.32 -2.82
N ILE A 208 -35.53 36.82 -4.06
CA ILE A 208 -35.00 38.16 -4.34
C ILE A 208 -35.88 39.14 -3.54
N VAL A 209 -35.29 39.88 -2.60
CA VAL A 209 -35.95 41.05 -2.01
C VAL A 209 -36.14 42.03 -3.16
N THR A 210 -37.35 42.04 -3.71
CA THR A 210 -37.75 43.12 -4.61
C THR A 210 -37.65 44.40 -3.78
N GLY A 211 -36.75 45.28 -4.22
CA GLY A 211 -36.51 46.57 -3.57
C GLY A 211 -37.83 47.27 -3.28
N GLY A 212 -37.90 47.91 -2.12
CA GLY A 212 -39.11 48.48 -1.54
C GLY A 212 -39.98 49.27 -2.54
N GLY A 213 -41.28 49.06 -2.43
CA GLY A 213 -42.32 49.76 -3.17
C GLY A 213 -43.56 49.93 -2.30
N GLU A 214 -43.55 51.03 -1.55
CA GLU A 214 -44.69 51.84 -1.08
C GLU A 214 -45.80 51.23 -0.22
N ASN A 215 -45.87 51.77 1.01
CA ASN A 215 -47.11 51.96 1.74
C ASN A 215 -48.20 52.55 0.83
N LYS A 216 -49.37 51.91 0.80
CA LYS A 216 -50.68 52.57 0.75
C LYS A 216 -51.63 51.86 1.71
#